data_AF-A0A4U9R9A4-F1
#
_entry.id   AF-A0A4U9R9A4-F1
#
_cell.length_a   1.000
_cell.length_b   1.000
_cell.length_c   1.000
_cell.angle_alpha   90.00
_cell.angle_beta   90.00
_cell.angle_gamma   90.00
#
_symmetry.space_group_name_H-M   'P 1'
#
loop_
_entity.id
_entity.type
_entity.pdbx_description
1 polymer ?
#
loop_
_entity_poly.entity_id
_entity_poly.type
_entity_poly.pdbx_seq_one_letter_code
_entity_poly.pdbx_strand_id
1 'polypeptide(L)'
;MRILITLLYNILYFLEIAILIEVILSWVPIQRNQFTDFIHNVTWPILKPAKEIQDRFITNSYLDFSPIIAFAMIRIIKAILRFL
;
A
#
# COMPACT_ATOMS: atom_id res chain seq x y z
N MET A 1 23.06 1.68 -12.64
CA MET A 1 21.65 1.28 -12.89
C MET A 1 21.16 0.21 -11.93
N ARG A 2 21.85 -0.94 -11.80
CA ARG A 2 21.46 -2.05 -10.91
C ARG A 2 21.24 -1.67 -9.43
N ILE A 3 22.09 -0.80 -8.87
CA ILE A 3 21.96 -0.34 -7.47
C ILE A 3 20.67 0.46 -7.27
N LEU A 4 20.37 1.39 -8.18
CA LEU A 4 19.14 2.19 -8.12
C LEU A 4 17.89 1.31 -8.20
N ILE A 5 17.86 0.35 -9.14
CA ILE A 5 16.75 -0.60 -9.26
C ILE A 5 16.59 -1.40 -7.96
N THR A 6 17.69 -1.87 -7.37
CA THR A 6 17.66 -2.62 -6.11
C THR A 6 17.09 -1.77 -4.96
N LEU A 7 17.49 -0.50 -4.86
CA LEU A 7 16.95 0.43 -3.86
C LEU A 7 15.44 0.64 -4.04
N LEU A 8 14.98 0.83 -5.28
CA LEU A 8 13.54 0.96 -5.57
C LEU A 8 12.77 -0.30 -5.19
N TYR A 9 13.30 -1.49 -5.50
CA TYR A 9 12.70 -2.76 -5.09
C TYR A 9 12.56 -2.87 -3.57
N ASN A 10 13.58 -2.46 -2.83
CA ASN A 10 13.56 -2.49 -1.37
C ASN A 10 12.53 -1.49 -0.79
N ILE A 11 12.41 -0.30 -1.35
CA ILE A 11 11.39 0.69 -0.96
C ILE A 11 9.99 0.14 -1.20
N LEU A 12 9.74 -0.45 -2.38
CA LEU A 12 8.45 -1.06 -2.70
C LEU A 12 8.13 -2.24 -1.79
N TYR A 13 9.13 -3.05 -1.41
CA TYR A 13 8.95 -4.13 -0.45
C TYR A 13 8.61 -3.60 0.96
N PHE A 14 9.28 -2.54 1.40
CA PHE A 14 8.93 -1.88 2.66
C PHE A 14 7.49 -1.35 2.66
N LEU A 15 7.03 -0.76 1.55
CA LEU A 15 5.65 -0.30 1.40
C LEU A 15 4.64 -1.45 1.44
N GLU A 16 4.94 -2.60 0.83
CA GLU A 16 4.09 -3.79 0.94
C GLU A 16 3.92 -4.25 2.39
N ILE A 17 5.03 -4.26 3.16
CA ILE A 17 4.98 -4.60 4.59
C ILE A 17 4.17 -3.55 5.36
N ALA A 18 4.37 -2.27 5.10
CA ALA A 18 3.63 -1.20 5.77
C ALA A 18 2.12 -1.30 5.50
N ILE A 19 1.72 -1.59 4.25
CA ILE A 19 0.31 -1.81 3.89
C ILE A 19 -0.25 -3.05 4.62
N LEU A 20 0.52 -4.14 4.72
CA LEU A 20 0.09 -5.31 5.48
C LEU A 20 -0.11 -4.98 6.96
N ILE A 21 0.78 -4.19 7.55
CA ILE A 21 0.65 -3.71 8.93
C ILE A 21 -0.61 -2.83 9.06
N GLU A 22 -0.87 -1.91 8.13
CA GLU A 22 -2.08 -1.07 8.13
C GLU A 22 -3.36 -1.93 8.13
N VAL A 23 -3.40 -2.99 7.32
CA VAL A 23 -4.53 -3.93 7.29
C VAL A 23 -4.71 -4.61 8.65
N ILE A 24 -3.62 -5.11 9.25
CA ILE A 24 -3.69 -5.75 10.58
C ILE A 24 -4.14 -4.74 11.64
N LEU A 25 -3.57 -3.54 11.64
CA LEU A 25 -3.93 -2.46 12.57
C LEU A 25 -5.39 -2.04 12.41
N SER A 26 -5.95 -2.10 11.20
CA SER A 26 -7.37 -1.77 10.97
C SER A 26 -8.34 -2.80 11.58
N TRP A 27 -7.88 -4.03 11.84
CA TRP A 27 -8.69 -5.10 12.43
C TRP A 27 -8.52 -5.22 13.94
N VAL A 28 -7.40 -4.74 14.49
CA VAL A 28 -7.14 -4.74 15.92
C VAL A 28 -7.73 -3.45 16.53
N PRO A 29 -8.53 -3.52 17.60
CA PRO A 29 -9.06 -2.35 18.29
C PRO A 29 -7.96 -1.68 19.14
N ILE A 30 -6.97 -1.09 18.47
CA ILE A 30 -5.87 -0.37 19.09
C ILE A 30 -6.20 1.13 19.12
N GLN A 31 -5.85 1.81 20.21
CA GLN A 31 -5.97 3.26 20.26
C GLN A 31 -4.95 3.88 19.32
N ARG A 32 -5.43 4.85 18.52
CA ARG A 32 -4.59 5.62 17.61
C ARG A 32 -3.44 6.27 18.38
N ASN A 33 -2.23 6.04 17.91
CA ASN A 33 -0.99 6.52 18.51
C ASN A 33 0.04 6.90 17.43
N GLN A 34 1.20 7.37 17.85
CA GLN A 34 2.26 7.82 16.93
C GLN A 34 2.71 6.72 15.95
N PHE A 35 2.71 5.46 16.36
CA PHE A 35 3.09 4.34 15.50
C PHE A 35 2.01 4.08 14.44
N THR A 36 0.73 4.01 14.84
CA THR A 36 -0.37 3.83 13.87
C THR A 36 -0.45 5.01 12.90
N ASP A 37 -0.24 6.24 13.37
CA ASP A 37 -0.20 7.43 12.52
C ASP A 37 0.96 7.40 11.53
N PHE A 38 2.13 6.92 11.97
CA PHE A 38 3.27 6.77 11.08
C PHE A 38 2.98 5.77 9.96
N ILE A 39 2.45 4.58 10.28
CA ILE A 39 2.10 3.56 9.27
C ILE A 39 1.05 4.12 8.30
N HIS A 40 -0.01 4.74 8.82
CA HIS A 40 -1.04 5.36 8.00
C HIS A 40 -0.46 6.42 7.06
N ASN A 41 0.38 7.32 7.54
CA ASN A 41 0.97 8.38 6.72
C ASN A 41 1.92 7.86 5.63
N VAL A 42 2.66 6.78 5.91
CA VAL A 42 3.56 6.14 4.93
C VAL A 42 2.76 5.44 3.84
N THR A 43 1.66 4.78 4.20
CA THR A 43 0.84 3.97 3.28
C THR A 43 -0.19 4.81 2.51
N TRP A 44 -0.67 5.92 3.09
CA TRP A 44 -1.75 6.76 2.56
C TRP A 44 -1.54 7.24 1.13
N PRO A 45 -0.34 7.69 0.69
CA PRO A 45 -0.12 8.09 -0.70
C PRO A 45 -0.40 6.99 -1.73
N ILE A 46 -0.35 5.71 -1.34
CA ILE A 46 -0.64 4.56 -2.20
C ILE A 46 -2.07 4.06 -1.98
N LEU A 47 -2.54 4.03 -0.73
CA LEU A 47 -3.89 3.57 -0.40
C LEU A 47 -4.97 4.55 -0.89
N LYS A 48 -4.73 5.86 -0.86
CA LYS A 48 -5.68 6.86 -1.36
C LYS A 48 -6.06 6.65 -2.84
N PRO A 49 -5.12 6.60 -3.81
CA PRO A 49 -5.49 6.34 -5.19
C PRO A 49 -6.10 4.95 -5.38
N ALA A 50 -5.63 3.94 -4.62
CA ALA A 50 -6.24 2.61 -4.63
C ALA A 50 -7.72 2.64 -4.15
N LYS A 51 -8.02 3.47 -3.15
CA LYS A 51 -9.37 3.71 -2.63
C LYS A 51 -10.25 4.43 -3.65
N GLU A 52 -9.73 5.48 -4.28
CA GLU A 52 -10.43 6.19 -5.35
C GLU A 52 -10.75 5.26 -6.54
N ILE A 53 -9.85 4.32 -6.88
CA ILE A 53 -10.12 3.27 -7.87
C ILE A 53 -11.23 2.35 -7.37
N GLN A 54 -11.14 1.84 -6.14
CA GLN A 54 -12.18 0.99 -5.56
C GLN A 54 -13.55 1.68 -5.65
N ASP A 55 -13.67 2.92 -5.17
CA ASP A 55 -14.96 3.60 -5.06
C ASP A 55 -15.60 3.86 -6.44
N ARG A 56 -14.77 4.00 -7.48
CA ARG A 56 -15.22 4.10 -8.89
C ARG A 56 -15.76 2.79 -9.46
N PHE A 57 -15.18 1.65 -9.11
CA PHE A 57 -15.54 0.34 -9.71
C PHE A 57 -16.45 -0.52 -8.82
N ILE A 58 -16.34 -0.36 -7.50
CA ILE A 58 -17.02 -1.13 -6.46
C ILE A 58 -17.67 -0.13 -5.49
N THR A 59 -18.78 0.46 -5.93
CA THR A 59 -19.57 1.38 -5.12
C THR A 59 -20.29 0.64 -3.98
N ASN A 60 -20.43 1.29 -2.82
CA ASN A 60 -21.10 0.76 -1.61
C ASN A 60 -20.47 -0.50 -0.98
N SER A 61 -19.17 -0.73 -1.18
CA SER A 61 -18.48 -1.80 -0.46
C SER A 61 -18.27 -1.43 1.00
N TYR A 62 -18.79 -2.27 1.91
CA TYR A 62 -18.47 -2.20 3.34
C TYR A 62 -17.03 -2.67 3.64
N LEU A 63 -16.43 -3.42 2.73
CA LEU A 63 -15.05 -3.90 2.85
C LEU A 63 -14.09 -2.95 2.13
N ASP A 64 -12.96 -2.69 2.79
CA ASP A 64 -11.87 -1.93 2.18
C ASP A 64 -10.94 -2.88 1.41
N PHE A 65 -11.10 -2.91 0.09
CA PHE A 65 -10.26 -3.63 -0.85
C PHE A 65 -9.11 -2.78 -1.39
N SER A 66 -9.00 -1.52 -0.97
CA SER A 66 -7.91 -0.61 -1.34
C SER A 66 -6.51 -1.21 -1.07
N PRO A 67 -6.27 -2.02 0.00
CA PRO A 67 -4.97 -2.65 0.19
C PRO A 67 -4.63 -3.66 -0.92
N ILE A 68 -5.61 -4.43 -1.40
CA ILE A 68 -5.42 -5.40 -2.48
C ILE A 68 -5.06 -4.67 -3.78
N ILE A 69 -5.77 -3.58 -4.08
CA ILE A 69 -5.49 -2.74 -5.25
C ILE A 69 -4.09 -2.11 -5.12
N ALA A 70 -3.70 -1.64 -3.94
CA ALA A 70 -2.37 -1.10 -3.69
C ALA A 70 -1.25 -2.15 -3.91
N PHE A 71 -1.44 -3.39 -3.43
CA PHE A 71 -0.52 -4.49 -3.73
C PHE A 71 -0.42 -4.76 -5.24
N ALA A 72 -1.54 -4.74 -5.96
CA ALA A 72 -1.53 -4.90 -7.41
C ALA A 72 -0.75 -3.77 -8.11
N MET A 73 -0.94 -2.51 -7.71
CA MET A 73 -0.19 -1.36 -8.22
C MET A 73 1.31 -1.52 -8.00
N ILE A 74 1.73 -1.90 -6.78
CA ILE A 74 3.16 -2.13 -6.47
C ILE A 74 3.73 -3.26 -7.35
N ARG A 75 2.99 -4.34 -7.55
CA ARG A 75 3.43 -5.45 -8.43
C ARG A 75 3.61 -5.01 -9.88
N ILE A 76 2.73 -4.15 -10.39
CA ILE A 76 2.86 -3.56 -11.74
C ILE A 76 4.14 -2.72 -11.81
N ILE A 77 4.39 -1.86 -10.82
CA ILE A 77 5.60 -1.03 -10.77
C ILE A 77 6.86 -1.91 -10.75
N LYS A 78 6.90 -2.95 -9.89
CA LYS A 78 8.03 -3.90 -9.86
C LYS A 78 8.23 -4.60 -11.20
N ALA A 79 7.14 -5.02 -11.86
CA ALA A 79 7.22 -5.64 -13.17
C ALA A 79 7.87 -4.69 -14.19
N ILE A 80 7.46 -3.42 -14.23
CA ILE A 80 8.07 -2.40 -15.10
C ILE A 80 9.56 -2.23 -14.78
N LEU A 81 9.93 -2.09 -13.50
CA LEU A 81 11.32 -1.97 -13.06
C LEU A 81 12.19 -3.18 -13.41
N ARG A 82 11.58 -4.35 -13.63
CA ARG A 82 12.30 -5.56 -14.07
C ARG A 82 12.74 -5.48 -15.53
N PHE A 83 12.01 -4.72 -16.35
CA PHE A 83 12.28 -4.56 -17.78
C PHE A 83 13.24 -3.39 -18.09
N LEU A 84 13.55 -2.56 -17.08
CA LEU A 84 14.50 -1.44 -17.15
C LEU A 84 15.91 -1.88 -16.72
#